data_AF-A0A2A2DAI5-F1
#
_entry.id   AF-A0A2A2DAI5-F1
#
_cell.length_a   1.000
_cell.length_b   1.000
_cell.length_c   1.000
_cell.angle_alpha   90.00
_cell.angle_beta   90.00
_cell.angle_gamma   90.00
#
_symmetry.space_group_name_H-M   'P 1'
#
loop_
_entity.id
_entity.type
_entity.pdbx_description
1 polymer ?
#
loop_
_entity_poly.entity_id
_entity_poly.type
_entity_poly.pdbx_seq_one_letter_code
_entity_poly.pdbx_strand_id
1 'polypeptide(L)' 'MSAPHSGSADSSPVEGFYPDPSIPGYIRYWSGTAWVPGTSRPAPAEG' A
#
# COMPACT_ATOMS: atom_id res chain seq x y z
N MET A 1 14.85 -2.01 -15.89
CA MET A 1 13.60 -2.54 -16.47
C MET A 1 12.62 -2.76 -15.32
N SER A 2 11.37 -2.32 -15.50
CA SER A 2 10.17 -2.54 -14.65
C SER A 2 10.19 -1.99 -13.21
N ALA A 3 9.17 -1.26 -12.73
CA ALA A 3 7.75 -1.38 -13.04
C ALA A 3 7.03 -0.02 -13.16
N PRO A 4 5.98 0.09 -13.99
CA PRO A 4 4.97 1.12 -13.81
C PRO A 4 4.23 0.78 -12.51
N HIS A 5 4.26 1.66 -11.51
CA HIS A 5 3.32 1.51 -10.40
C HIS A 5 1.95 1.90 -10.94
N SER A 6 1.15 0.89 -11.24
CA SER A 6 -0.27 0.99 -11.56
C SER A 6 -0.96 1.96 -10.62
N GLY A 7 -1.68 2.92 -11.19
CA GLY A 7 -2.49 3.86 -10.45
C GLY A 7 -2.84 5.02 -11.36
N SER A 8 -3.77 4.78 -12.28
CA SER A 8 -4.40 5.74 -13.17
C SER A 8 -4.45 7.14 -12.54
N ALA A 9 -3.77 8.09 -13.18
CA ALA A 9 -3.92 9.50 -12.91
C ALA A 9 -5.40 9.86 -13.05
N ASP A 10 -6.09 10.04 -11.91
CA ASP A 10 -7.29 10.87 -11.69
C ASP A 10 -8.02 10.55 -10.36
N SER A 11 -7.60 9.53 -9.60
CA SER A 11 -8.08 9.34 -8.23
C SER A 11 -6.96 8.89 -7.31
N SER A 12 -6.56 9.77 -6.39
CA SER A 12 -5.68 9.40 -5.28
C SER A 12 -6.27 8.18 -4.55
N PRO A 13 -5.44 7.21 -4.13
CA PRO A 13 -5.93 6.08 -3.36
C PRO A 13 -6.70 6.57 -2.14
N VAL A 14 -7.85 5.95 -1.89
CA VAL A 14 -8.65 6.19 -0.69
C VAL A 14 -7.90 5.69 0.54
N GLU A 15 -8.22 6.22 1.72
CA GLU A 15 -7.61 5.74 2.94
C GLU A 15 -7.85 4.22 3.14
N GLY A 16 -6.83 3.49 3.59
CA GLY A 16 -6.92 2.03 3.69
C GLY A 16 -5.58 1.32 3.78
N PHE A 17 -5.62 -0.01 3.94
CA PHE A 17 -4.43 -0.85 3.92
C PHE A 17 -4.13 -1.34 2.50
N TYR A 18 -2.88 -1.17 2.09
CA TYR A 18 -2.38 -1.53 0.76
C TYR A 18 -1.06 -2.31 0.88
N PRO A 19 -0.64 -3.04 -0.17
CA PRO A 19 0.64 -3.73 -0.18
C PRO A 19 1.82 -2.79 0.08
N ASP A 20 2.72 -3.19 0.97
CA ASP A 20 3.97 -2.48 1.24
C ASP A 20 4.99 -2.81 0.12
N PRO A 21 5.41 -1.83 -0.70
CA PRO A 21 6.31 -2.10 -1.82
C PRO A 21 7.75 -2.38 -1.36
N SER A 22 8.09 -2.10 -0.10
CA SER A 22 9.43 -2.31 0.46
C SER A 22 9.59 -3.70 1.07
N ILE A 23 8.49 -4.33 1.53
CA ILE A 23 8.50 -5.63 2.19
C ILE A 23 7.44 -6.54 1.55
N PRO A 24 7.83 -7.54 0.75
CA PRO A 24 6.89 -8.50 0.19
C PRO A 24 6.05 -9.20 1.26
N GLY A 25 4.74 -9.32 1.00
CA GLY A 25 3.80 -9.95 1.94
C GLY A 25 3.41 -9.08 3.14
N TYR A 26 3.82 -7.80 3.19
CA TYR A 26 3.35 -6.84 4.18
C TYR A 26 2.33 -5.88 3.57
N ILE A 27 1.50 -5.32 4.44
CA ILE A 27 0.58 -4.21 4.16
C ILE A 27 0.93 -3.03 5.04
N ARG A 28 0.66 -1.82 4.55
CA ARG A 28 0.79 -0.56 5.30
C ARG A 28 -0.44 0.33 5.07
N TYR A 29 -0.70 1.25 5.99
CA TYR A 29 -1.86 2.11 5.92
C TYR A 29 -1.56 3.43 5.18
N TRP A 30 -2.43 3.76 4.22
CA TRP A 30 -2.48 5.03 3.51
C TRP A 30 -3.58 5.90 4.11
N SER A 31 -3.26 7.16 4.44
CA SER A 31 -4.19 8.11 5.07
C SER A 31 -5.00 8.96 4.08
N GLY A 32 -4.93 8.67 2.78
CA GLY A 32 -5.45 9.55 1.73
C GLY A 32 -4.43 10.59 1.24
N THR A 33 -3.40 10.89 2.04
CA THR A 33 -2.37 11.89 1.73
C THR A 33 -0.93 11.39 1.89
N ALA A 34 -0.70 10.45 2.81
CA ALA A 34 0.62 9.86 3.06
C ALA A 34 0.52 8.44 3.62
N TRP A 35 1.63 7.70 3.57
CA TRP A 35 1.77 6.43 4.28
C TRP A 35 2.03 6.70 5.76
N VAL A 36 1.31 6.02 6.64
CA VAL A 36 1.44 6.24 8.10
C VAL A 36 2.59 5.40 8.66
N PRO A 37 3.62 6.01 9.27
CA PRO A 37 4.74 5.29 9.87
C PRO A 37 4.29 4.31 10.96
N GLY A 38 4.97 3.17 11.08
CA GLY A 38 4.67 2.17 12.10
C GLY A 38 3.40 1.34 11.85
N THR A 39 2.75 1.49 10.70
CA THR A 39 1.56 0.69 10.34
C THR A 39 1.87 -0.55 9.48
N SER A 40 3.11 -0.69 9.00
CA SER A 40 3.55 -1.85 8.24
C SER A 40 3.41 -3.12 9.08
N ARG A 41 2.63 -4.08 8.59
CA ARG A 41 2.37 -5.37 9.25
C ARG A 41 2.27 -6.49 8.19
N PRO A 42 2.46 -7.77 8.56
CA PRO A 42 2.19 -8.88 7.65
C PRO A 42 0.77 -8.79 7.09
N ALA A 43 0.63 -9.06 5.79
CA ALA A 43 -0.68 -9.23 5.17
C ALA A 43 -1.42 -10.38 5.90
N PRO A 44 -2.72 -10.22 6.18
CA PRO A 44 -3.52 -11.33 6.69
C PRO A 44 -3.41 -12.52 5.73
N ALA A 45 -3.27 -13.73 6.28
CA ALA A 45 -3.45 -14.92 5.48
C ALA A 45 -4.89 -14.92 4.95
N GLU A 46 -5.07 -15.16 3.65
CA GLU A 46 -6.39 -15.45 3.10
C GLU A 46 -6.91 -16.70 3.82
N GLY A 47 -7.97 -16.51 4.61
CA GLY A 47 -8.54 -17.56 5.47
C GLY A 47 -9.35 -18.60 4.71
#